data_AF-A0A832GE25-F1
#
_entry.id   AF-A0A832GE25-F1
#
_cell.length_a   1.000
_cell.length_b   1.000
_cell.length_c   1.000
_cell.angle_alpha   90.00
_cell.angle_beta   90.00
_cell.angle_gamma   90.00
#
_symmetry.space_group_name_H-M   'P 1'
#
loop_
_entity.id
_entity.type
_entity.pdbx_description
1 polymer ?
#
loop_
_entity_poly.entity_id
_entity_poly.type
_entity_poly.pdbx_seq_one_letter_code
_entity_poly.pdbx_strand_id
1 'polypeptide(L)'
;MRISKSVIPAAGFGTRMLPAAKAIPKEMLPVLDRPVIQYVVQEAADAGIRDVLLITSRDKSALENHFDRSPELESRLEASGRSDLLASVRQLAARVRIHAVRQAQPLGLGHAVLQARD
;
A
#
# COMPACT_ATOMS: atom_id res chain seq x y z
N MET A 1 -6.97 25.66 -3.64
CA MET A 1 -7.40 24.34 -3.13
C MET A 1 -6.18 23.64 -2.53
N ARG A 2 -6.32 22.96 -1.39
CA ARG A 2 -5.25 22.11 -0.83
C ARG A 2 -5.48 20.67 -1.31
N ILE A 3 -4.47 20.05 -1.90
CA ILE A 3 -4.54 18.64 -2.32
C ILE A 3 -4.51 17.77 -1.06
N SER A 4 -5.53 16.94 -0.87
CA SER A 4 -5.70 16.11 0.33
C SER A 4 -5.76 14.61 0.04
N LYS A 5 -5.97 14.23 -1.22
CA LYS A 5 -6.14 12.84 -1.68
C LYS A 5 -5.08 12.44 -2.70
N SER A 6 -4.65 11.18 -2.67
CA SER A 6 -3.82 10.55 -3.71
C SER A 6 -4.48 9.26 -4.21
N VAL A 7 -4.33 8.99 -5.50
CA VAL A 7 -4.79 7.75 -6.15
C VAL A 7 -3.56 7.00 -6.64
N ILE A 8 -3.40 5.75 -6.19
CA ILE A 8 -2.25 4.90 -6.53
C ILE A 8 -2.74 3.67 -7.32
N PRO A 9 -2.55 3.65 -8.65
CA PRO A 9 -2.83 2.50 -9.49
C PRO A 9 -1.86 1.34 -9.24
N ALA A 10 -2.38 0.26 -8.67
CA ALA A 10 -1.62 -0.93 -8.29
C ALA A 10 -2.28 -2.24 -8.76
N ALA A 11 -3.18 -2.22 -9.75
CA ALA A 11 -3.93 -3.41 -10.19
C ALA A 11 -3.19 -4.33 -11.19
N GLY A 12 -2.07 -3.88 -11.78
CA GLY A 12 -1.39 -4.60 -12.87
C GLY A 12 -0.62 -5.85 -12.43
N PHE A 13 -0.54 -6.86 -13.31
CA PHE A 13 0.08 -8.17 -13.03
C PHE A 13 1.61 -8.18 -12.84
N GLY A 14 2.29 -7.10 -13.19
CA GLY A 14 3.76 -7.01 -13.02
C GLY A 14 4.55 -7.99 -13.88
N THR A 15 4.10 -8.25 -15.11
CA THR A 15 4.74 -9.18 -16.06
C THR A 15 6.24 -8.93 -16.30
N ARG A 16 6.68 -7.67 -16.20
CA ARG A 16 8.11 -7.29 -16.32
C ARG A 16 8.99 -7.76 -15.15
N MET A 17 8.38 -8.16 -14.04
CA MET A 17 9.06 -8.58 -12.80
C MET A 17 8.86 -10.07 -12.53
N LEU A 18 8.47 -10.85 -13.53
CA LEU A 18 8.40 -12.30 -13.42
C LEU A 18 9.82 -12.90 -13.32
N PRO A 19 10.02 -13.99 -12.53
CA PRO A 19 8.99 -14.76 -11.81
C PRO A 19 8.61 -14.19 -10.44
N ALA A 20 9.31 -13.18 -9.92
CA ALA A 20 9.09 -12.65 -8.58
C ALA A 20 7.64 -12.15 -8.37
N ALA A 21 7.09 -11.47 -9.38
CA ALA A 21 5.74 -10.93 -9.34
C ALA A 21 4.62 -11.97 -9.58
N LYS A 22 4.93 -13.27 -9.67
CA LYS A 22 3.94 -14.32 -9.90
C LYS A 22 2.99 -14.50 -8.70
N ALA A 23 3.52 -14.41 -7.49
CA ALA A 23 2.78 -14.62 -6.24
C ALA A 23 2.75 -13.40 -5.33
N ILE A 24 3.76 -12.52 -5.44
CA ILE A 24 3.88 -11.30 -4.66
C ILE A 24 3.55 -10.13 -5.59
N PRO A 25 2.65 -9.20 -5.23
CA PRO A 25 2.41 -8.02 -6.04
C PRO A 25 3.71 -7.26 -6.32
N LYS A 26 3.92 -6.74 -7.54
CA LYS A 26 5.16 -6.02 -7.88
C LYS A 26 5.44 -4.84 -6.94
N GLU A 27 4.40 -4.22 -6.40
CA GLU A 27 4.50 -3.09 -5.47
C GLU A 27 4.90 -3.53 -4.05
N MET A 28 4.75 -4.82 -3.74
CA MET A 28 5.20 -5.44 -2.49
C MET A 28 6.64 -5.98 -2.57
N LEU A 29 7.29 -5.90 -3.73
CA LEU A 29 8.70 -6.27 -3.84
C LEU A 29 9.54 -5.34 -2.96
N PRO A 30 10.44 -5.87 -2.11
CA PRO A 30 11.20 -5.06 -1.17
C PRO A 30 12.31 -4.29 -1.89
N VAL A 31 12.49 -3.04 -1.49
CA VAL A 31 13.74 -2.30 -1.69
C VAL A 31 14.37 -2.18 -0.31
N LEU A 32 15.46 -2.91 -0.10
CA LEU A 32 16.02 -3.16 1.23
C LEU A 32 14.98 -3.82 2.16
N ASP A 33 14.49 -3.10 3.15
CA ASP A 33 13.69 -3.60 4.27
C ASP A 33 12.19 -3.26 4.17
N ARG A 34 11.77 -2.51 3.13
CA ARG A 34 10.38 -2.10 2.96
C ARG A 34 9.89 -2.24 1.51
N PRO A 35 8.61 -2.54 1.29
CA PRO A 35 8.06 -2.70 -0.05
C PRO A 35 8.00 -1.37 -0.81
N VAL A 36 8.09 -1.43 -2.15
CA VAL A 36 8.01 -0.24 -3.03
C VAL A 36 6.78 0.63 -2.71
N ILE A 37 5.62 0.03 -2.46
CA ILE A 37 4.38 0.77 -2.17
C ILE A 37 4.50 1.66 -0.92
N GLN A 38 5.28 1.24 0.07
CA GLN A 38 5.48 2.01 1.30
C GLN A 38 6.19 3.33 1.01
N TYR A 39 7.16 3.35 0.10
CA TYR A 39 7.83 4.60 -0.30
C TYR A 39 6.85 5.59 -0.93
N VAL A 40 5.98 5.11 -1.81
CA VAL A 40 4.99 5.96 -2.51
C VAL A 40 3.97 6.55 -1.53
N VAL A 41 3.46 5.74 -0.59
CA VAL A 41 2.52 6.22 0.44
C VAL A 41 3.21 7.17 1.42
N GLN A 42 4.47 6.89 1.77
CA GLN A 42 5.28 7.74 2.63
C GLN A 42 5.53 9.12 1.99
N GLU A 43 5.86 9.16 0.70
CA GLU A 43 6.02 10.39 -0.07
C GLU A 43 4.72 11.22 -0.07
N ALA A 44 3.57 10.60 -0.30
CA ALA A 44 2.27 11.26 -0.20
C ALA A 44 2.03 11.83 1.22
N ALA A 45 2.35 11.05 2.25
CA ALA A 45 2.21 11.48 3.65
C ALA A 45 3.11 12.67 4.00
N ASP A 46 4.34 12.69 3.47
CA ASP A 46 5.32 13.77 3.66
C ASP A 46 4.91 15.04 2.91
N ALA A 47 4.23 14.90 1.76
CA ALA A 47 3.58 16.00 1.05
C ALA A 47 2.30 16.52 1.75
N GLY A 48 1.91 15.92 2.87
CA GLY A 48 0.71 16.32 3.64
C GLY A 48 -0.60 15.73 3.13
N ILE A 49 -0.55 14.73 2.23
CA ILE A 49 -1.72 13.96 1.77
C ILE A 49 -2.02 12.89 2.81
N ARG A 50 -3.28 12.82 3.28
CA ARG A 50 -3.69 11.96 4.40
C ARG A 50 -4.72 10.91 4.02
N ASP A 51 -5.20 10.95 2.78
CA ASP A 51 -6.25 10.10 2.25
C ASP A 51 -5.71 9.49 0.95
N VAL A 52 -5.47 8.18 0.95
CA VAL A 52 -4.82 7.47 -0.14
C VAL A 52 -5.74 6.36 -0.60
N LEU A 53 -6.08 6.39 -1.89
CA LEU A 53 -6.88 5.37 -2.54
C LEU A 53 -5.98 4.46 -3.39
N LEU A 54 -5.92 3.19 -3.00
CA LEU A 54 -5.26 2.15 -3.77
C LEU A 54 -6.25 1.58 -4.79
N ILE A 55 -5.89 1.63 -6.08
CA ILE A 55 -6.63 0.92 -7.12
C ILE A 55 -5.98 -0.44 -7.30
N THR A 56 -6.60 -1.47 -6.73
CA THR A 56 -6.06 -2.83 -6.61
C THR A 56 -6.74 -3.81 -7.55
N SER A 57 -6.34 -5.08 -7.52
CA SER A 57 -7.00 -6.20 -8.21
C SER A 57 -7.25 -7.36 -7.25
N ARG A 58 -7.95 -8.40 -7.72
CA ARG A 58 -8.41 -9.54 -6.89
C ARG A 58 -7.29 -10.17 -6.05
N ASP A 59 -6.11 -10.35 -6.64
CA ASP A 59 -5.03 -11.15 -6.06
C ASP A 59 -4.01 -10.32 -5.27
N LYS A 60 -4.40 -9.10 -4.84
CA LYS A 60 -3.50 -8.12 -4.24
C LYS A 60 -3.91 -7.64 -2.85
N SER A 61 -4.55 -8.51 -2.06
CA SER A 61 -4.88 -8.23 -0.65
C SER A 61 -3.65 -7.88 0.20
N ALA A 62 -2.46 -8.36 -0.17
CA ALA A 62 -1.21 -8.01 0.49
C ALA A 62 -0.92 -6.49 0.51
N LEU A 63 -1.43 -5.72 -0.46
CA LEU A 63 -1.28 -4.26 -0.47
C LEU A 63 -2.09 -3.62 0.66
N GLU A 64 -3.33 -4.06 0.84
CA GLU A 64 -4.22 -3.55 1.90
C GLU A 64 -3.68 -3.95 3.27
N ASN A 65 -3.33 -5.23 3.44
CA ASN A 65 -2.81 -5.76 4.69
C ASN A 65 -1.50 -5.10 5.15
N HIS A 66 -0.66 -4.62 4.21
CA HIS A 66 0.60 -3.94 4.56
C HIS A 66 0.38 -2.62 5.32
N PHE A 67 -0.73 -1.94 5.04
CA PHE A 67 -1.07 -0.68 5.70
C PHE A 67 -2.13 -0.82 6.78
N ASP A 68 -2.74 -1.98 6.91
CA ASP A 68 -3.68 -2.29 7.99
C ASP A 68 -2.94 -2.62 9.29
N ARG A 69 -3.65 -2.52 10.42
CA ARG A 69 -3.11 -2.93 11.71
C ARG A 69 -2.99 -4.45 11.78
N SER A 70 -1.95 -4.92 12.46
CA SER A 70 -1.76 -6.34 12.74
C SER A 70 -1.68 -6.57 14.25
N PRO A 71 -2.81 -6.69 14.96
CA PRO A 71 -2.84 -6.79 16.42
C PRO A 71 -1.99 -7.94 16.97
N GLU A 72 -1.93 -9.07 16.25
CA GLU A 72 -1.13 -10.22 16.64
C GLU A 72 0.37 -9.93 16.53
N LEU A 73 0.83 -9.34 15.43
CA LEU A 73 2.22 -8.95 15.25
C LEU A 73 2.62 -7.88 16.28
N GLU A 74 1.77 -6.85 16.45
CA GLU A 74 1.99 -5.77 17.41
C GLU A 74 2.15 -6.32 18.84
N SER A 75 1.24 -7.21 19.27
CA SER A 75 1.29 -7.84 20.60
C SER A 75 2.58 -8.65 20.80
N ARG A 76 3.03 -9.39 19.77
CA ARG A 76 4.28 -10.17 19.83
C ARG A 76 5.52 -9.28 19.92
N LEU A 77 5.56 -8.17 19.18
CA LEU A 77 6.66 -7.20 19.24
C LEU A 77 6.72 -6.50 20.58
N GLU A 78 5.56 -6.15 21.15
CA GLU A 78 5.43 -5.55 22.47
C GLU A 78 5.90 -6.51 23.57
N ALA A 79 5.43 -7.75 23.55
CA ALA A 79 5.85 -8.79 24.51
C ALA A 79 7.35 -9.13 24.44
N SER A 80 7.97 -8.98 23.26
CA SER A 80 9.41 -9.22 23.07
C SER A 80 10.28 -7.98 23.28
N GLY A 81 9.70 -6.85 23.71
CA GLY A 81 10.43 -5.61 23.99
C GLY A 81 11.03 -4.93 22.76
N ARG A 82 10.56 -5.26 21.54
CA ARG A 82 11.09 -4.75 20.27
C ARG A 82 10.43 -3.43 19.87
N SER A 83 10.60 -2.40 20.70
CA SER A 83 9.93 -1.09 20.56
C SER A 83 10.15 -0.42 19.20
N ASP A 84 11.37 -0.50 18.65
CA ASP A 84 11.72 0.18 17.41
C ASP A 84 10.99 -0.43 16.21
N LEU A 85 10.86 -1.76 16.20
CA LEU A 85 10.10 -2.49 15.18
C LEU A 85 8.59 -2.28 15.35
N LEU A 86 8.11 -2.21 16.59
CA LEU A 86 6.70 -1.89 16.84
C LEU A 86 6.36 -0.48 16.34
N ALA A 87 7.24 0.48 16.56
CA ALA A 87 7.10 1.85 16.07
C ALA A 87 7.09 1.88 14.53
N SER A 88 8.00 1.16 13.86
CA SER A 88 8.06 1.14 12.40
C SER A 88 6.80 0.55 11.75
N VAL A 89 6.21 -0.50 12.34
CA VAL A 89 4.95 -1.10 11.89
C VAL A 89 3.77 -0.14 12.07
N ARG A 90 3.73 0.63 13.17
CA ARG A 90 2.62 1.56 13.47
C ARG A 90 2.72 2.91 12.74
N GLN A 91 3.92 3.36 12.41
CA GLN A 91 4.20 4.75 12.02
C GLN A 91 3.37 5.22 10.82
N LEU A 92 3.28 4.41 9.76
CA LEU A 92 2.61 4.84 8.53
C LEU A 92 1.09 4.72 8.63
N ALA A 93 0.59 3.64 9.25
CA ALA A 93 -0.84 3.45 9.50
C ALA A 93 -1.44 4.58 10.36
N ALA A 94 -0.66 5.19 11.27
CA ALA A 94 -1.09 6.34 12.06
C ALA A 94 -1.15 7.66 11.27
N ARG A 95 -0.49 7.74 10.11
CA ARG A 95 -0.32 9.00 9.36
C ARG A 95 -1.29 9.14 8.19
N VAL A 96 -1.76 8.04 7.62
CA VAL A 96 -2.53 8.02 6.37
C VAL A 96 -3.72 7.09 6.51
N ARG A 97 -4.89 7.51 6.00
CA ARG A 97 -6.04 6.63 5.80
C ARG A 97 -5.94 6.01 4.42
N ILE A 98 -5.96 4.69 4.39
CA ILE A 98 -5.87 3.90 3.17
C ILE A 98 -7.26 3.37 2.82
N HIS A 99 -7.65 3.59 1.58
CA HIS A 99 -8.86 3.06 0.96
C HIS A 99 -8.44 2.15 -0.19
N ALA A 100 -9.27 1.18 -0.54
CA ALA A 100 -9.03 0.33 -1.69
C ALA A 100 -10.28 0.18 -2.57
N VAL A 101 -10.09 0.31 -3.88
CA VAL A 101 -11.10 0.02 -4.90
C VAL A 101 -10.53 -0.97 -5.89
N ARG A 102 -11.34 -1.95 -6.29
CA ARG A 102 -10.92 -3.00 -7.22
C ARG A 102 -11.12 -2.55 -8.66
N GLN A 103 -10.06 -2.57 -9.45
CA GLN A 103 -10.15 -2.50 -10.89
C GLN A 103 -10.48 -3.90 -11.45
N ALA A 104 -11.72 -4.09 -11.90
CA ALA A 104 -12.19 -5.40 -12.36
C ALA A 104 -11.44 -5.92 -13.60
N GLN A 105 -11.04 -5.02 -14.50
CA GLN A 105 -10.31 -5.34 -15.73
C GLN A 105 -9.12 -4.39 -15.92
N PRO A 106 -7.94 -4.90 -16.32
CA PRO A 106 -6.72 -4.11 -16.46
C PRO A 106 -6.72 -3.28 -17.76
N LEU A 107 -7.69 -2.38 -17.93
CA LEU A 107 -7.87 -1.52 -19.11
C LEU A 107 -6.93 -0.29 -19.11
N GLY A 108 -5.79 -0.39 -18.44
CA GLY A 108 -4.77 0.66 -18.39
C GLY A 108 -5.00 1.73 -17.30
N LEU A 109 -4.09 2.72 -17.31
CA LEU A 109 -3.99 3.76 -16.30
C LEU A 109 -5.22 4.68 -16.25
N GLY A 110 -5.72 5.12 -17.41
CA GLY A 110 -6.89 5.99 -17.47
C GLY A 110 -8.12 5.34 -16.83
N HIS A 111 -8.35 4.05 -17.10
CA HIS A 111 -9.41 3.29 -16.45
C HIS A 111 -9.21 3.17 -14.94
N ALA A 112 -7.95 3.01 -14.48
CA ALA A 112 -7.65 2.93 -13.05
C ALA A 112 -7.97 4.24 -12.33
N VAL A 113 -7.59 5.39 -12.91
CA VAL A 113 -7.93 6.71 -12.36
C VAL A 113 -9.46 6.93 -12.38
N LEU A 114 -10.16 6.48 -13.41
CA LEU A 114 -11.62 6.56 -13.47
C LEU A 114 -12.32 5.79 -12.33
N GLN A 115 -11.72 4.72 -11.81
CA GLN A 115 -12.24 4.00 -10.64
C GLN A 115 -12.22 4.85 -9.36
N ALA A 116 -11.49 5.95 -9.33
CA ALA A 116 -11.39 6.86 -8.18
C ALA A 116 -12.37 8.03 -8.23
N ARG A 117 -13.30 8.05 -9.20
CA ARG A 117 -14.24 9.16 -9.39
C ARG A 117 -15.21 9.29 -8.20
N ASP A 118 -15.59 8.16 -7.63
CA ASP A 118 -16.62 8.01 -6.60
C ASP A 118 -15.99 7.45 -5.30
#